data_AF-A0A9P4THU0-F1
#
_entry.id   AF-A0A9P4THU0-F1
#
_cell.length_a   1.000
_cell.length_b   1.000
_cell.length_c   1.000
_cell.angle_alpha   90.00
_cell.angle_beta   90.00
_cell.angle_gamma   90.00
#
_symmetry.space_group_name_H-M   'P 1'
#
loop_
_entity.id
_entity.type
_entity.pdbx_description
1 polymer ?
#
loop_
_entity_poly.entity_id
_entity_poly.type
_entity_poly.pdbx_seq_one_letter_code
_entity_poly.pdbx_strand_id
1 'polypeptide(L)'
;MQARSSPVVHAVRWPEVFVKERKVDDPQFFKSLGAILEHEISDHEKEKIDMAFVNFDSSIPSWEVHVIRRFFKAAESMTFSTPRKSARAMLDDRDYETGQARSYARWLDARDLHEALSAERFDSITHPKTNADRRLIYIYGLSPEYIISLVKSASNLQISALRDTICKHVAFETSIRIHIPHETSRWMLYEANVSVVISGWDHHQWVGWAFSNTLSDPTCEDEDEEEAEVNEDYFATDGNGPDDGRIVIADSPIWDPREYWLHIVNIRMVIIHKEWSWLIMNVARRIETREPDLKLAIESESPEAQQQVSVWLTLTKRLLRRLDEKFSTTMHIWSNFSASGGHIEYLSEMPGTNLQLFVITTPLVLALQYFGADKDIFSFERNAKTFGIAICVLFSVLSVLAYVLNLLNHGRRELYRKLRLEREEMVI
;
A
#
# COMPACT_ATOMS: atom_id res chain seq x y z
N MET A 1 -12.59 48.08 24.89
CA MET A 1 -11.50 47.10 24.73
C MET A 1 -11.87 45.85 25.48
N GLN A 2 -12.46 44.86 24.81
CA GLN A 2 -12.67 43.51 25.33
C GLN A 2 -12.14 42.55 24.26
N ALA A 3 -11.15 41.74 24.65
CA ALA A 3 -10.51 40.75 23.80
C ALA A 3 -11.52 39.63 23.48
N ARG A 4 -11.73 39.38 22.18
CA ARG A 4 -12.48 38.22 21.70
C ARG A 4 -11.60 36.98 21.88
N SER A 5 -12.05 36.05 22.71
CA SER A 5 -11.46 34.72 22.85
C SER A 5 -11.75 33.89 21.60
N SER A 6 -10.71 33.47 20.88
CA SER A 6 -10.81 32.48 19.79
C SER A 6 -11.43 31.17 20.29
N PRO A 7 -12.20 30.45 19.45
CA PRO A 7 -12.76 29.17 19.82
C PRO A 7 -11.63 28.16 20.03
N VAL A 8 -11.56 27.60 21.23
CA VAL A 8 -10.65 26.51 21.59
C VAL A 8 -11.06 25.29 20.77
N VAL A 9 -10.37 25.05 19.66
CA VAL A 9 -10.36 23.74 19.00
C VAL A 9 -9.62 22.82 19.97
N HIS A 10 -10.33 21.87 20.58
CA HIS A 10 -9.69 20.82 21.35
C HIS A 10 -8.83 20.00 20.39
N ALA A 11 -7.53 20.29 20.35
CA ALA A 11 -6.55 19.39 19.76
C ALA A 11 -6.75 18.03 20.44
N VAL A 12 -7.16 17.03 19.66
CA VAL A 12 -7.30 15.66 20.14
C VAL A 12 -5.91 15.20 20.53
N ARG A 13 -5.64 15.20 21.84
CA ARG A 13 -4.39 14.76 22.41
C ARG A 13 -4.33 13.24 22.23
N TRP A 14 -3.30 12.76 21.54
CA TRP A 14 -3.04 11.34 21.39
C TRP A 14 -3.19 10.61 22.74
N PRO A 15 -3.87 9.45 22.81
CA PRO A 15 -3.92 8.66 24.04
C PRO A 15 -2.51 8.41 24.58
N GLU A 16 -2.30 8.53 25.89
CA GLU A 16 -0.96 8.44 26.50
C GLU A 16 -0.20 7.14 26.15
N VAL A 17 -0.91 6.07 25.79
CA VAL A 17 -0.32 4.81 25.31
C VAL A 17 0.47 4.96 24.01
N PHE A 18 0.10 5.91 23.15
CA PHE A 18 0.80 6.26 21.91
C PHE A 18 1.80 7.42 22.10
N VAL A 19 1.63 8.22 23.16
CA VAL A 19 2.56 9.32 23.55
C VAL A 19 3.74 8.81 24.37
N LYS A 20 3.64 7.64 25.01
CA LYS A 20 4.80 6.97 25.60
C LYS A 20 5.76 6.61 24.47
N GLU A 21 6.67 7.53 24.20
CA GLU A 21 7.90 7.30 23.45
C GLU A 21 8.43 5.92 23.85
N ARG A 22 8.53 5.00 22.89
CA ARG A 22 9.62 4.04 22.99
C ARG A 22 10.86 4.92 22.85
N LYS A 23 11.50 5.26 23.97
CA LYS A 23 12.82 5.86 23.94
C LYS A 23 13.72 4.89 23.21
N VAL A 24 13.94 5.13 21.91
CA VAL A 24 15.00 4.49 21.15
C VAL A 24 16.26 5.28 21.49
N ASP A 25 16.75 5.06 22.70
CA ASP A 25 18.04 5.59 23.15
C ASP A 25 19.09 4.56 22.73
N ASP A 26 19.54 4.66 21.47
CA ASP A 26 20.57 3.78 20.92
C ASP A 26 21.81 4.60 20.47
N PRO A 27 22.70 4.95 21.42
CA PRO A 27 23.93 5.67 21.14
C PRO A 27 24.85 4.90 20.18
N GLN A 28 24.73 3.56 20.08
CA GLN A 28 25.55 2.76 19.17
C GLN A 28 25.06 2.90 17.73
N PHE A 29 23.75 2.90 17.49
CA PHE A 29 23.19 3.23 16.18
C PHE A 29 23.67 4.61 15.70
N PHE A 30 23.63 5.64 16.56
CA PHE A 30 24.07 6.98 16.19
C PHE A 30 25.59 7.10 16.00
N LYS A 31 26.38 6.33 16.75
CA LYS A 31 27.83 6.24 16.54
C LYS A 31 28.17 5.53 15.24
N SER A 32 27.44 4.47 14.89
CA SER A 32 27.55 3.79 13.60
C SER A 32 27.09 4.69 12.46
N LEU A 33 25.97 5.42 12.61
CA LEU A 33 25.45 6.38 11.62
C LEU A 33 26.36 7.60 11.46
N GLY A 34 26.99 8.09 12.52
CA GLY A 34 28.02 9.12 12.45
C GLY A 34 29.27 8.67 11.70
N ALA A 35 29.75 7.45 11.97
CA ALA A 35 30.87 6.84 11.22
C ALA A 35 30.50 6.53 9.75
N ILE A 36 29.20 6.35 9.45
CA ILE A 36 28.67 6.13 8.10
C ILE A 36 28.83 7.36 7.20
N LEU A 37 28.75 8.58 7.76
CA LEU A 37 28.57 9.82 6.99
C LEU A 37 29.88 10.51 6.56
N GLU A 38 31.06 10.12 7.07
CA GLU A 38 32.31 10.88 6.89
C GLU A 38 33.26 10.42 5.75
N HIS A 39 33.02 9.33 5.02
CA HIS A 39 33.97 8.90 3.97
C HIS A 39 33.36 8.22 2.74
N GLU A 40 33.94 8.57 1.57
CA GLU A 40 33.61 8.14 0.20
C GLU A 40 33.78 6.64 -0.06
N ILE A 41 33.11 6.20 -1.12
CA ILE A 41 32.55 4.87 -1.37
C ILE A 41 33.61 3.81 -1.71
N SER A 42 33.61 2.70 -0.94
CA SER A 42 34.48 1.49 -1.03
C SER A 42 33.83 0.38 -0.19
N ASP A 43 34.43 -0.82 -0.06
CA ASP A 43 33.99 -2.01 0.72
C ASP A 43 33.38 -1.72 2.11
N HIS A 44 33.67 -0.53 2.64
CA HIS A 44 33.08 0.08 3.81
C HIS A 44 31.55 0.30 3.74
N GLU A 45 30.92 0.52 2.58
CA GLU A 45 29.45 0.65 2.49
C GLU A 45 28.69 -0.63 2.88
N LYS A 46 29.31 -1.81 2.71
CA LYS A 46 28.76 -3.10 3.13
C LYS A 46 28.71 -3.23 4.66
N GLU A 47 29.76 -2.79 5.33
CA GLU A 47 29.87 -2.78 6.81
C GLU A 47 28.88 -1.78 7.44
N LYS A 48 28.60 -0.68 6.74
CA LYS A 48 27.65 0.38 7.13
C LYS A 48 26.18 -0.08 7.08
N ILE A 49 25.79 -0.78 6.02
CA ILE A 49 24.47 -1.43 5.94
C ILE A 49 24.39 -2.54 6.99
N ASP A 50 25.45 -3.33 7.16
CA ASP A 50 25.49 -4.33 8.23
C ASP A 50 25.24 -3.69 9.60
N MET A 51 25.84 -2.56 9.93
CA MET A 51 25.57 -1.88 11.22
C MET A 51 24.14 -1.33 11.35
N ALA A 52 23.55 -0.76 10.29
CA ALA A 52 22.18 -0.21 10.33
C ALA A 52 21.10 -1.30 10.54
N PHE A 53 21.37 -2.54 10.11
CA PHE A 53 20.45 -3.65 10.20
C PHE A 53 20.80 -4.68 11.29
N VAL A 54 22.05 -4.78 11.78
CA VAL A 54 22.49 -5.80 12.76
C VAL A 54 22.29 -5.41 14.22
N ASN A 55 22.42 -4.13 14.59
CA ASN A 55 22.49 -3.72 16.01
C ASN A 55 21.15 -3.44 16.70
N PHE A 56 20.05 -3.99 16.21
CA PHE A 56 18.74 -3.68 16.79
C PHE A 56 18.27 -4.76 17.76
N ASP A 57 18.42 -4.49 19.06
CA ASP A 57 18.00 -5.36 20.16
C ASP A 57 16.47 -5.41 20.38
N SER A 58 15.66 -4.90 19.45
CA SER A 58 14.21 -4.98 19.56
C SER A 58 13.49 -5.38 18.27
N SER A 59 12.90 -6.57 18.27
CA SER A 59 11.82 -7.02 17.37
C SER A 59 12.09 -7.30 15.88
N ILE A 60 13.24 -6.97 15.30
CA ILE A 60 13.57 -7.40 13.92
C ILE A 60 14.31 -8.74 13.99
N PRO A 61 13.71 -9.85 13.52
CA PRO A 61 14.38 -11.14 13.54
C PRO A 61 15.67 -11.12 12.70
N SER A 62 16.69 -11.82 13.18
CA SER A 62 17.98 -11.94 12.47
C SER A 62 17.87 -12.45 11.03
N TRP A 63 16.77 -13.14 10.66
CA TRP A 63 16.53 -13.60 9.31
C TRP A 63 16.26 -12.45 8.32
N GLU A 64 15.66 -11.34 8.74
CA GLU A 64 15.36 -10.19 7.86
C GLU A 64 16.64 -9.52 7.35
N VAL A 65 17.67 -9.41 8.21
CA VAL A 65 19.00 -8.89 7.84
C VAL A 65 19.64 -9.73 6.73
N HIS A 66 19.47 -11.05 6.76
CA HIS A 66 19.99 -11.94 5.73
C HIS A 66 19.28 -11.75 4.39
N VAL A 67 17.99 -11.43 4.40
CA VAL A 67 17.22 -11.10 3.20
C VAL A 67 17.77 -9.83 2.56
N ILE A 68 17.94 -8.75 3.34
CA ILE A 68 18.53 -7.50 2.84
C ILE A 68 19.92 -7.74 2.24
N ARG A 69 20.80 -8.46 2.95
CA ARG A 69 22.14 -8.79 2.41
C ARG A 69 22.08 -9.51 1.08
N ARG A 70 21.18 -10.48 0.94
CA ARG A 70 21.00 -11.23 -0.31
C ARG A 70 20.52 -10.31 -1.43
N PHE A 71 19.62 -9.39 -1.12
CA PHE A 71 19.11 -8.40 -2.06
C PHE A 71 20.23 -7.50 -2.61
N PHE A 72 21.08 -6.96 -1.73
CA PHE A 72 22.24 -6.15 -2.15
C PHE A 72 23.24 -6.97 -2.99
N LYS A 73 23.57 -8.19 -2.56
CA LYS A 73 24.45 -9.09 -3.34
C LYS A 73 23.88 -9.46 -4.71
N ALA A 74 22.58 -9.67 -4.81
CA ALA A 74 21.93 -9.99 -6.08
C ALA A 74 22.02 -8.81 -7.05
N ALA A 75 21.84 -7.58 -6.57
CA ALA A 75 21.99 -6.38 -7.38
C ALA A 75 23.43 -6.20 -7.91
N GLU A 76 24.45 -6.45 -7.08
CA GLU A 76 25.85 -6.44 -7.52
C GLU A 76 26.13 -7.44 -8.66
N SER A 77 25.46 -8.60 -8.62
CA SER A 77 25.64 -9.67 -9.62
C SER A 77 24.90 -9.46 -10.93
N MET A 78 23.95 -8.52 -11.00
CA MET A 78 23.02 -8.35 -12.13
C MET A 78 23.52 -7.44 -13.25
N THR A 79 24.82 -7.13 -13.28
CA THR A 79 25.39 -6.05 -14.11
C THR A 79 25.29 -6.21 -15.64
N PHE A 80 24.70 -7.25 -16.25
CA PHE A 80 24.97 -7.50 -17.68
C PHE A 80 23.93 -8.11 -18.66
N SER A 81 22.61 -8.20 -18.42
CA SER A 81 21.80 -8.84 -19.50
C SER A 81 20.34 -8.48 -19.77
N THR A 82 19.63 -7.69 -18.97
CA THR A 82 18.31 -7.19 -19.41
C THR A 82 18.03 -5.78 -18.89
N PRO A 83 17.49 -4.87 -19.73
CA PRO A 83 17.05 -3.56 -19.26
C PRO A 83 15.84 -3.76 -18.35
N ARG A 84 16.09 -3.82 -17.04
CA ARG A 84 15.04 -3.64 -16.04
C ARG A 84 14.47 -2.24 -16.28
N LYS A 85 13.14 -2.07 -16.31
CA LYS A 85 12.52 -0.73 -16.28
C LYS A 85 13.23 0.07 -15.18
N SER A 86 13.76 1.25 -15.51
CA SER A 86 14.61 2.02 -14.61
C SER A 86 13.89 2.27 -13.30
N ALA A 87 14.49 1.87 -12.19
CA ALA A 87 13.96 2.17 -10.88
C ALA A 87 13.87 3.70 -10.73
N ARG A 88 12.74 4.21 -10.26
CA ARG A 88 12.44 5.65 -10.23
C ARG A 88 11.68 6.03 -8.98
N ALA A 89 11.92 7.24 -8.50
CA ALA A 89 11.25 7.78 -7.34
C ALA A 89 10.45 9.05 -7.67
N MET A 90 9.46 9.30 -6.83
CA MET A 90 8.71 10.55 -6.77
C MET A 90 8.69 11.07 -5.35
N LEU A 91 8.78 12.39 -5.23
CA LEU A 91 8.71 13.12 -3.99
C LEU A 91 7.62 14.19 -4.09
N ASP A 92 6.67 14.19 -3.18
CA ASP A 92 5.63 15.22 -3.03
C ASP A 92 5.69 15.78 -1.60
N ASP A 93 6.27 16.97 -1.47
CA ASP A 93 6.35 17.73 -0.22
C ASP A 93 5.34 18.87 -0.28
N ARG A 94 4.46 18.96 0.71
CA ARG A 94 3.41 19.99 0.80
C ARG A 94 3.37 20.68 2.15
N ASP A 95 3.13 21.98 2.09
CA ASP A 95 2.98 22.86 3.24
C ASP A 95 1.53 22.86 3.73
N TYR A 96 1.32 22.68 5.03
CA TYR A 96 -0.01 22.51 5.59
C TYR A 96 -0.84 23.80 5.54
N GLU A 97 -0.22 24.95 5.83
CA GLU A 97 -0.95 26.22 5.93
C GLU A 97 -1.33 26.77 4.55
N THR A 98 -0.43 26.63 3.58
CA THR A 98 -0.59 27.19 2.24
C THR A 98 -1.11 26.19 1.21
N GLY A 99 -0.98 24.89 1.48
CA GLY A 99 -1.27 23.82 0.53
C GLY A 99 -0.29 23.73 -0.65
N GLN A 100 0.76 24.56 -0.66
CA GLN A 100 1.69 24.64 -1.77
C GLN A 100 2.65 23.45 -1.77
N ALA A 101 2.85 22.88 -2.96
CA ALA A 101 3.84 21.81 -3.18
C ALA A 101 5.23 22.39 -3.47
N ARG A 102 6.28 21.69 -3.02
CA ARG A 102 7.65 21.91 -3.50
C ARG A 102 7.79 21.40 -4.94
N SER A 103 8.60 22.11 -5.72
CA SER A 103 8.86 21.73 -7.12
C SER A 103 10.02 20.74 -7.18
N TYR A 104 9.76 19.58 -7.77
CA TYR A 104 10.76 18.55 -8.08
C TYR A 104 10.65 18.12 -9.54
N ALA A 105 11.66 17.42 -10.05
CA ALA A 105 11.49 16.68 -11.29
C ALA A 105 10.41 15.59 -11.11
N ARG A 106 9.65 15.30 -12.17
CA ARG A 106 8.59 14.26 -12.16
C ARG A 106 9.14 12.91 -11.72
N TRP A 107 10.35 12.56 -12.14
CA TRP A 107 11.05 11.35 -11.75
C TRP A 107 12.44 11.70 -11.22
N LEU A 108 12.75 11.19 -10.04
CA LEU A 108 14.05 11.33 -9.40
C LEU A 108 14.79 10.00 -9.49
N ASP A 109 16.08 10.06 -9.83
CA ASP A 109 16.97 8.94 -9.57
C ASP A 109 17.32 8.87 -8.07
N ALA A 110 18.11 7.88 -7.65
CA ALA A 110 18.48 7.73 -6.25
C ALA A 110 19.29 8.93 -5.71
N ARG A 111 20.15 9.52 -6.53
CA ARG A 111 20.97 10.68 -6.14
C ARG A 111 20.11 11.92 -6.01
N ASP A 112 19.27 12.20 -7.00
CA ASP A 112 18.37 13.35 -6.99
C ASP A 112 17.38 13.27 -5.82
N LEU A 113 16.88 12.06 -5.52
CA LEU A 113 16.05 11.82 -4.35
C LEU A 113 16.82 12.11 -3.05
N HIS A 114 18.07 11.65 -2.94
CA HIS A 114 18.88 11.93 -1.75
C HIS A 114 19.12 13.42 -1.55
N GLU A 115 19.47 14.16 -2.61
CA GLU A 115 19.66 15.61 -2.56
C GLU A 115 18.37 16.32 -2.12
N ALA A 116 17.23 15.96 -2.74
CA ALA A 116 15.93 16.53 -2.40
C ALA A 116 15.51 16.24 -0.95
N LEU A 117 15.78 15.04 -0.44
CA LEU A 117 15.46 14.66 0.94
C LEU A 117 16.41 15.27 1.97
N SER A 118 17.63 15.64 1.55
CA SER A 118 18.63 16.30 2.40
C SER A 118 18.34 17.79 2.60
N ALA A 119 17.48 18.38 1.77
CA ALA A 119 16.99 19.73 1.98
C ALA A 119 16.17 19.83 3.27
N GLU A 120 16.31 20.97 3.97
CA GLU A 120 15.59 21.23 5.20
C GLU A 120 14.07 21.07 5.02
N ARG A 121 13.46 20.33 5.94
CA ARG A 121 12.03 20.01 5.88
C ARG A 121 11.16 21.22 6.26
N PHE A 122 11.65 22.04 7.19
CA PHE A 122 10.94 23.19 7.75
C PHE A 122 11.84 24.41 7.70
N ASP A 123 11.25 25.59 7.55
CA ASP A 123 11.93 26.89 7.59
C ASP A 123 13.12 27.01 6.62
N SER A 124 13.04 26.27 5.51
CA SER A 124 14.12 26.13 4.54
C SER A 124 14.47 27.48 3.91
N ILE A 125 15.75 27.83 3.92
CA ILE A 125 16.25 29.04 3.24
C ILE A 125 16.05 28.94 1.73
N THR A 126 16.17 27.73 1.16
CA THR A 126 15.96 27.48 -0.29
C THR A 126 14.48 27.41 -0.66
N HIS A 127 13.62 27.06 0.30
CA HIS A 127 12.16 26.97 0.13
C HIS A 127 11.40 27.71 1.24
N PRO A 128 11.55 29.04 1.36
CA PRO A 128 11.10 29.81 2.53
C PRO A 128 9.58 29.97 2.67
N LYS A 129 8.81 29.35 1.78
CA LYS A 129 7.33 29.41 1.74
C LYS A 129 6.67 28.04 1.57
N THR A 130 7.43 26.97 1.55
CA THR A 130 6.91 25.62 1.32
C THR A 130 7.56 24.67 2.31
N ASN A 131 6.99 24.57 3.51
CA ASN A 131 7.36 23.50 4.43
C ASN A 131 6.94 22.15 3.83
N ALA A 132 7.63 21.09 4.24
CA ALA A 132 7.30 19.72 3.87
C ALA A 132 6.52 19.05 5.00
N ASP A 133 5.41 19.67 5.43
CA ASP A 133 4.55 19.15 6.50
C ASP A 133 4.03 17.76 6.14
N ARG A 134 3.53 17.59 4.92
CA ARG A 134 3.25 16.28 4.32
C ARG A 134 4.35 15.93 3.33
N ARG A 135 5.04 14.81 3.55
CA ARG A 135 6.07 14.27 2.64
C ARG A 135 5.67 12.90 2.13
N LEU A 136 5.53 12.73 0.82
CA LEU A 136 5.26 11.44 0.19
C LEU A 136 6.43 11.01 -0.68
N ILE A 137 6.95 9.81 -0.43
CA ILE A 137 8.06 9.20 -1.18
C ILE A 137 7.62 7.89 -1.83
N TYR A 138 7.36 7.91 -3.14
CA TYR A 138 7.01 6.72 -3.92
C TYR A 138 8.24 6.22 -4.66
N ILE A 139 8.51 4.92 -4.62
CA ILE A 139 9.61 4.29 -5.34
C ILE A 139 9.10 3.07 -6.09
N TYR A 140 9.22 3.11 -7.42
CA TYR A 140 9.00 1.96 -8.29
C TYR A 140 10.31 1.22 -8.52
N GLY A 141 10.32 -0.09 -8.27
CA GLY A 141 11.51 -0.92 -8.43
C GLY A 141 12.56 -0.65 -7.36
N LEU A 142 12.21 -0.72 -6.07
CA LEU A 142 13.12 -0.42 -4.96
C LEU A 142 14.49 -1.08 -5.18
N SER A 143 15.56 -0.29 -5.18
CA SER A 143 16.94 -0.71 -5.45
C SER A 143 17.85 -0.42 -4.25
N PRO A 144 19.04 -1.03 -4.19
CA PRO A 144 20.06 -0.70 -3.19
C PRO A 144 20.35 0.80 -3.06
N GLU A 145 20.46 1.49 -4.19
CA GLU A 145 20.78 2.91 -4.25
C GLU A 145 19.67 3.76 -3.61
N TYR A 146 18.41 3.42 -3.88
CA TYR A 146 17.27 4.05 -3.21
C TYR A 146 17.22 3.75 -1.71
N ILE A 147 17.49 2.51 -1.31
CA ILE A 147 17.55 2.14 0.12
C ILE A 147 18.61 2.99 0.84
N ILE A 148 19.81 3.11 0.24
CA ILE A 148 20.90 3.94 0.79
C ILE A 148 20.46 5.40 0.91
N SER A 149 19.83 5.94 -0.14
CA SER A 149 19.38 7.33 -0.20
C SER A 149 18.32 7.65 0.86
N LEU A 150 17.38 6.73 1.09
CA LEU A 150 16.35 6.83 2.13
C LEU A 150 16.94 6.72 3.53
N VAL A 151 17.83 5.75 3.77
CA VAL A 151 18.45 5.55 5.09
C VAL A 151 19.34 6.74 5.47
N LYS A 152 20.09 7.31 4.52
CA LYS A 152 20.94 8.48 4.75
C LYS A 152 20.16 9.76 5.08
N SER A 153 18.92 9.88 4.59
CA SER A 153 18.10 11.10 4.73
C SER A 153 17.01 10.99 5.80
N ALA A 154 16.74 9.80 6.34
CA ALA A 154 15.69 9.60 7.33
C ALA A 154 16.07 10.16 8.70
N SER A 155 15.11 10.84 9.34
CA SER A 155 15.27 11.28 10.73
C SER A 155 15.25 10.11 11.71
N ASN A 156 15.83 10.32 12.89
CA ASN A 156 15.92 9.31 13.96
C ASN A 156 14.57 8.72 14.38
N LEU A 157 13.50 9.51 14.29
CA LEU A 157 12.15 9.08 14.64
C LEU A 157 11.50 8.23 13.53
N GLN A 158 11.95 8.40 12.30
CA GLN A 158 11.40 7.76 11.11
C GLN A 158 12.13 6.45 10.74
N ILE A 159 13.41 6.36 11.08
CA ILE A 159 14.28 5.27 10.61
C ILE A 159 13.77 3.87 11.01
N SER A 160 13.14 3.73 12.17
CA SER A 160 12.59 2.43 12.63
C SER A 160 11.45 1.95 11.71
N ALA A 161 10.48 2.82 11.42
CA ALA A 161 9.35 2.50 10.55
C ALA A 161 9.78 2.28 9.09
N LEU A 162 10.70 3.12 8.61
CA LEU A 162 11.27 3.01 7.28
C LEU A 162 12.00 1.67 7.10
N ARG A 163 12.85 1.30 8.07
CA ARG A 163 13.61 0.05 8.03
C ARG A 163 12.70 -1.18 8.03
N ASP A 164 11.72 -1.24 8.93
CA ASP A 164 10.73 -2.32 8.99
C ASP A 164 10.03 -2.47 7.63
N THR A 165 9.67 -1.36 7.00
CA THR A 165 9.01 -1.36 5.69
C THR A 165 9.94 -1.83 4.57
N ILE A 166 11.21 -1.43 4.57
CA ILE A 166 12.21 -1.91 3.61
C ILE A 166 12.43 -3.42 3.77
N CYS A 167 12.61 -3.90 5.01
CA CYS A 167 12.76 -5.32 5.31
C CYS A 167 11.59 -6.14 4.76
N LYS A 168 10.36 -5.76 5.11
CA LYS A 168 9.15 -6.45 4.65
C LYS A 168 8.97 -6.37 3.14
N HIS A 169 9.31 -5.23 2.53
CA HIS A 169 9.22 -5.07 1.08
C HIS A 169 10.19 -5.99 0.34
N VAL A 170 11.46 -5.99 0.77
CA VAL A 170 12.54 -6.80 0.18
C VAL A 170 12.38 -8.29 0.48
N ALA A 171 11.79 -8.64 1.63
CA ALA A 171 11.40 -10.01 1.96
C ALA A 171 10.23 -10.53 1.12
N PHE A 172 9.64 -9.68 0.26
CA PHE A 172 8.50 -10.02 -0.60
C PHE A 172 7.30 -10.56 0.20
N GLU A 173 6.98 -9.90 1.32
CA GLU A 173 6.00 -10.43 2.26
C GLU A 173 4.56 -10.48 1.76
N THR A 174 4.16 -9.95 0.60
CA THR A 174 2.93 -10.39 -0.10
C THR A 174 2.62 -9.67 -1.43
N SER A 175 2.44 -10.44 -2.50
CA SER A 175 1.23 -10.49 -3.36
C SER A 175 1.52 -11.23 -4.69
N ILE A 176 0.48 -11.78 -5.30
CA ILE A 176 0.51 -12.37 -6.65
C ILE A 176 -0.35 -11.47 -7.53
N ARG A 177 0.23 -10.98 -8.63
CA ARG A 177 -0.47 -10.22 -9.68
C ARG A 177 -0.47 -10.96 -11.00
N ILE A 178 -1.32 -10.51 -11.91
CA ILE A 178 -1.48 -11.12 -13.23
C ILE A 178 -1.25 -10.08 -14.29
N HIS A 179 -0.39 -10.43 -15.25
CA HIS A 179 -0.03 -9.55 -16.33
C HIS A 179 -0.47 -10.23 -17.61
N ILE A 180 -1.16 -9.46 -18.42
CA ILE A 180 -1.56 -9.83 -19.76
C ILE A 180 -0.67 -9.00 -20.67
N PRO A 181 0.40 -9.57 -21.24
CA PRO A 181 1.17 -8.85 -22.24
C PRO A 181 0.24 -8.59 -23.44
N HIS A 182 0.19 -7.35 -23.92
CA HIS A 182 -0.62 -6.98 -25.09
C HIS A 182 -0.28 -7.79 -26.36
N GLU A 183 0.90 -8.41 -26.41
CA GLU A 183 1.44 -9.03 -27.62
C GLU A 183 1.44 -10.57 -27.61
N THR A 184 1.24 -11.20 -26.45
CA THR A 184 1.25 -12.67 -26.36
C THR A 184 0.00 -13.13 -25.64
N SER A 185 -0.85 -13.92 -26.28
CA SER A 185 -2.01 -14.58 -25.66
C SER A 185 -1.63 -15.60 -24.56
N ARG A 186 -0.41 -15.52 -24.02
CA ARG A 186 0.13 -16.29 -22.90
C ARG A 186 0.03 -15.47 -21.62
N TRP A 187 -0.61 -16.09 -20.65
CA TRP A 187 -0.94 -15.45 -19.39
C TRP A 187 0.19 -15.74 -18.42
N MET A 188 0.70 -14.70 -17.78
CA MET A 188 1.79 -14.85 -16.82
C MET A 188 1.29 -14.49 -15.42
N LEU A 189 1.45 -15.47 -14.52
CA LEU A 189 1.29 -15.25 -13.08
C LEU A 189 2.64 -14.75 -12.55
N TYR A 190 2.64 -13.62 -11.86
CA TYR A 190 3.84 -13.05 -11.27
C TYR A 190 3.59 -12.65 -9.83
N GLU A 191 4.65 -12.60 -9.04
CA GLU A 191 4.58 -12.05 -7.69
C GLU A 191 4.79 -10.53 -7.80
N ALA A 192 3.92 -9.75 -7.16
CA ALA A 192 4.11 -8.31 -7.04
C ALA A 192 4.00 -7.93 -5.57
N ASN A 193 4.57 -6.81 -5.18
CA ASN A 193 4.49 -6.32 -3.83
C ASN A 193 4.33 -4.80 -3.85
N VAL A 194 3.40 -4.30 -3.03
CA VAL A 194 3.30 -2.89 -2.71
C VAL A 194 3.34 -2.75 -1.20
N SER A 195 4.32 -2.03 -0.69
CA SER A 195 4.46 -1.77 0.74
C SER A 195 4.26 -0.29 0.99
N VAL A 196 3.38 0.05 1.94
CA VAL A 196 3.05 1.43 2.29
C VAL A 196 3.16 1.59 3.80
N VAL A 197 3.86 2.63 4.23
CA VAL A 197 3.96 3.01 5.63
C VAL A 197 3.75 4.52 5.76
N ILE A 198 3.00 4.92 6.79
CA ILE A 198 2.80 6.32 7.15
C ILE A 198 3.30 6.51 8.58
N SER A 199 4.12 7.54 8.81
CA SER A 199 4.67 7.89 10.11
C SER A 199 4.57 9.39 10.32
N GLY A 200 4.04 9.83 11.45
CA GLY A 200 3.76 11.24 11.70
C GLY A 200 3.73 11.59 13.17
N TRP A 201 3.87 12.89 13.44
CA TRP A 201 3.82 13.45 14.79
C TRP A 201 2.37 13.82 15.13
N ASP A 202 1.66 14.35 14.14
CA ASP A 202 0.26 14.74 14.22
C ASP A 202 -0.43 14.64 12.83
N HIS A 203 -1.59 15.29 12.71
CA HIS A 203 -2.42 15.32 11.51
C HIS A 203 -1.94 16.32 10.45
N HIS A 204 -0.95 17.14 10.76
CA HIS A 204 -0.37 18.12 9.86
C HIS A 204 1.00 17.67 9.36
N GLN A 205 1.79 17.04 10.25
CA GLN A 205 3.18 16.71 10.00
C GLN A 205 3.43 15.21 9.98
N TRP A 206 3.56 14.66 8.77
CA TRP A 206 3.74 13.23 8.56
C TRP A 206 4.44 12.92 7.24
N VAL A 207 4.97 11.70 7.15
CA VAL A 207 5.67 11.16 5.99
C VAL A 207 5.05 9.83 5.59
N GLY A 208 4.89 9.62 4.29
CA GLY A 208 4.53 8.35 3.70
C GLY A 208 5.69 7.81 2.87
N TRP A 209 5.93 6.51 2.95
CA TRP A 209 6.78 5.79 1.98
C TRP A 209 5.95 4.70 1.31
N ALA A 210 6.06 4.60 -0.01
CA ALA A 210 5.43 3.56 -0.80
C ALA A 210 6.45 2.92 -1.75
N PHE A 211 6.59 1.61 -1.68
CA PHE A 211 7.49 0.83 -2.53
C PHE A 211 6.67 -0.10 -3.40
N SER A 212 6.86 -0.05 -4.72
CA SER A 212 6.12 -0.87 -5.68
C SER A 212 7.08 -1.70 -6.52
N ASN A 213 6.81 -3.00 -6.63
CA ASN A 213 7.51 -3.94 -7.51
C ASN A 213 6.52 -4.63 -8.46
N THR A 214 5.57 -3.87 -9.01
CA THR A 214 4.59 -4.36 -10.00
C THR A 214 5.24 -4.49 -11.39
N LEU A 215 4.69 -5.33 -12.29
CA LEU A 215 5.25 -5.46 -13.66
C LEU A 215 4.92 -4.26 -14.55
N SER A 216 3.74 -3.68 -14.33
CA SER A 216 3.37 -2.39 -14.89
C SER A 216 3.51 -1.36 -13.79
N ASP A 217 4.33 -0.35 -14.03
CA ASP A 217 4.26 0.86 -13.23
C ASP A 217 2.93 1.52 -13.60
N PRO A 218 2.02 1.81 -12.66
CA PRO A 218 0.80 2.58 -12.93
C PRO A 218 1.08 3.99 -13.50
N THR A 219 2.35 4.36 -13.62
CA THR A 219 2.86 5.67 -14.03
C THR A 219 3.65 5.59 -15.35
N CYS A 220 3.57 4.44 -16.04
CA CYS A 220 4.22 4.18 -17.33
C CYS A 220 3.30 4.39 -18.55
N GLU A 221 2.05 4.81 -18.38
CA GLU A 221 1.20 5.07 -19.56
C GLU A 221 1.79 6.23 -20.36
N ASP A 222 1.86 6.01 -21.68
CA ASP A 222 2.61 6.81 -22.63
C ASP A 222 2.13 8.28 -22.63
N GLU A 223 3.11 9.18 -22.73
CA GLU A 223 2.99 10.63 -22.78
C GLU A 223 2.27 11.08 -24.06
N ASP A 224 0.96 10.82 -24.17
CA ASP A 224 0.12 11.58 -25.09
C ASP A 224 -0.19 12.93 -24.40
N GLU A 225 0.78 13.87 -24.52
CA GLU A 225 0.86 15.21 -23.89
C GLU A 225 -0.35 16.16 -24.13
N GLU A 226 -1.45 15.70 -24.73
CA GLU A 226 -2.53 16.57 -25.22
C GLU A 226 -3.76 16.67 -24.31
N GLU A 227 -3.89 15.86 -23.25
CA GLU A 227 -4.96 16.00 -22.27
C GLU A 227 -4.45 16.55 -20.94
N ALA A 228 -5.25 17.37 -20.27
CA ALA A 228 -4.93 17.89 -18.95
C ALA A 228 -4.90 16.74 -17.93
N GLU A 229 -3.76 16.04 -17.84
CA GLU A 229 -3.53 14.95 -16.91
C GLU A 229 -3.88 15.42 -15.50
N VAL A 230 -4.87 14.76 -14.89
CA VAL A 230 -5.14 14.95 -13.47
C VAL A 230 -3.88 14.55 -12.73
N ASN A 231 -3.32 15.45 -11.93
CA ASN A 231 -2.13 15.16 -11.14
C ASN A 231 -2.47 14.08 -10.09
N GLU A 232 -2.15 12.82 -10.41
CA GLU A 232 -2.49 11.68 -9.56
C GLU A 232 -1.55 11.54 -8.37
N ASP A 233 -2.12 11.16 -7.23
CA ASP A 233 -1.33 10.70 -6.09
C ASP A 233 -0.94 9.24 -6.30
N TYR A 234 0.31 9.00 -6.71
CA TYR A 234 0.80 7.67 -7.04
C TYR A 234 0.85 6.68 -5.85
N PHE A 235 0.78 7.18 -4.61
CA PHE A 235 0.56 6.33 -3.44
C PHE A 235 -0.83 5.69 -3.45
N ALA A 236 -1.81 6.44 -3.94
CA ALA A 236 -3.24 6.20 -3.83
C ALA A 236 -3.92 6.22 -5.21
N THR A 237 -3.31 5.51 -6.17
CA THR A 237 -3.88 5.23 -7.51
C THR A 237 -3.90 3.73 -7.78
N ASP A 238 -4.88 3.28 -8.55
CA ASP A 238 -4.91 1.93 -9.12
C ASP A 238 -4.28 1.83 -10.52
N GLY A 239 -3.84 2.96 -11.08
CA GLY A 239 -3.17 3.02 -12.37
C GLY A 239 -4.08 2.77 -13.57
N ASN A 240 -5.39 2.96 -13.43
CA ASN A 240 -6.34 2.94 -14.56
C ASN A 240 -6.84 4.35 -14.92
N GLY A 241 -6.11 5.40 -14.49
CA GLY A 241 -6.45 6.78 -14.79
C GLY A 241 -7.67 7.34 -14.04
N PRO A 242 -8.03 8.60 -14.31
CA PRO A 242 -9.19 9.28 -13.70
C PRO A 242 -10.56 8.77 -14.19
N ASP A 243 -10.63 8.22 -15.42
CA ASP A 243 -11.90 7.85 -16.05
C ASP A 243 -12.44 6.49 -15.57
N ASP A 244 -11.55 5.49 -15.47
CA ASP A 244 -11.89 4.12 -15.13
C ASP A 244 -11.27 3.64 -13.81
N GLY A 245 -10.39 4.45 -13.21
CA GLY A 245 -9.62 4.12 -12.02
C GLY A 245 -10.12 4.75 -10.72
N ARG A 246 -9.49 4.34 -9.62
CA ARG A 246 -9.62 4.97 -8.31
C ARG A 246 -8.36 5.75 -8.02
N ILE A 247 -8.47 7.07 -8.06
CA ILE A 247 -7.36 7.99 -7.82
C ILE A 247 -7.66 8.93 -6.65
N VAL A 248 -6.61 9.28 -5.91
CA VAL A 248 -6.60 10.52 -5.11
C VAL A 248 -5.92 11.58 -5.95
N ILE A 249 -6.54 12.76 -6.03
CA ILE A 249 -5.97 13.90 -6.76
C ILE A 249 -4.90 14.52 -5.86
N ALA A 250 -3.65 14.57 -6.34
CA ALA A 250 -2.52 15.09 -5.56
C ALA A 250 -2.75 16.55 -5.14
N ASP A 251 -3.38 17.36 -6.01
CA ASP A 251 -3.69 18.77 -5.74
C ASP A 251 -4.86 18.99 -4.78
N SER A 252 -5.51 17.91 -4.34
CA SER A 252 -6.49 17.92 -3.25
C SER A 252 -6.02 16.98 -2.13
N PRO A 253 -4.95 17.34 -1.40
CA PRO A 253 -4.31 16.44 -0.46
C PRO A 253 -5.21 16.10 0.72
N ILE A 254 -5.25 14.83 1.08
CA ILE A 254 -5.83 14.37 2.35
C ILE A 254 -4.78 14.58 3.44
N TRP A 255 -5.09 15.44 4.40
CA TRP A 255 -4.15 15.81 5.46
C TRP A 255 -4.15 14.84 6.64
N ASP A 256 -5.29 14.30 7.07
CA ASP A 256 -5.28 13.32 8.16
C ASP A 256 -4.57 12.03 7.68
N PRO A 257 -3.44 11.63 8.29
CA PRO A 257 -2.65 10.49 7.82
C PRO A 257 -3.40 9.16 7.92
N ARG A 258 -4.36 9.04 8.83
CA ARG A 258 -5.17 7.82 9.00
C ARG A 258 -6.27 7.75 7.93
N GLU A 259 -6.91 8.88 7.63
CA GLU A 259 -7.84 9.00 6.50
C GLU A 259 -7.11 8.66 5.19
N TYR A 260 -5.93 9.23 5.01
CA TYR A 260 -5.10 8.96 3.84
C TYR A 260 -4.71 7.48 3.74
N TRP A 261 -4.29 6.86 4.85
CA TRP A 261 -3.98 5.42 4.89
C TRP A 261 -5.19 4.56 4.50
N LEU A 262 -6.38 4.89 5.00
CA LEU A 262 -7.63 4.17 4.68
C LEU A 262 -7.97 4.25 3.19
N HIS A 263 -7.77 5.42 2.58
CA HIS A 263 -7.95 5.60 1.14
C HIS A 263 -7.00 4.68 0.35
N ILE A 264 -5.72 4.65 0.73
CA ILE A 264 -4.75 3.74 0.11
C ILE A 264 -5.20 2.29 0.26
N VAL A 265 -5.53 1.84 1.48
CA VAL A 265 -5.94 0.46 1.72
C VAL A 265 -7.20 0.10 0.93
N ASN A 266 -8.19 0.98 0.86
CA ASN A 266 -9.38 0.77 0.05
C ASN A 266 -9.03 0.55 -1.43
N ILE A 267 -8.21 1.43 -2.01
CA ILE A 267 -7.78 1.34 -3.40
C ILE A 267 -7.02 0.02 -3.63
N ARG A 268 -6.03 -0.28 -2.78
CA ARG A 268 -5.23 -1.50 -2.90
C ARG A 268 -6.06 -2.77 -2.71
N MET A 269 -7.02 -2.80 -1.78
CA MET A 269 -7.91 -3.94 -1.58
C MET A 269 -8.82 -4.19 -2.78
N VAL A 270 -9.27 -3.14 -3.46
CA VAL A 270 -10.06 -3.27 -4.70
C VAL A 270 -9.22 -3.89 -5.81
N ILE A 271 -7.97 -3.47 -5.97
CA ILE A 271 -7.02 -4.05 -6.94
C ILE A 271 -6.81 -5.53 -6.63
N ILE A 272 -6.45 -5.84 -5.38
CA ILE A 272 -6.23 -7.22 -4.90
C ILE A 272 -7.47 -8.07 -5.18
N HIS A 273 -8.66 -7.58 -4.86
CA HIS A 273 -9.91 -8.28 -5.11
C HIS A 273 -10.16 -8.54 -6.61
N LYS A 274 -9.95 -7.52 -7.47
CA LYS A 274 -10.11 -7.64 -8.93
C LYS A 274 -9.16 -8.70 -9.50
N GLU A 275 -7.90 -8.66 -9.08
CA GLU A 275 -6.85 -9.59 -9.54
C GLU A 275 -7.13 -11.02 -9.08
N TRP A 276 -7.48 -11.23 -7.80
CA TRP A 276 -7.82 -12.56 -7.28
C TRP A 276 -9.10 -13.13 -7.89
N SER A 277 -10.15 -12.32 -8.01
CA SER A 277 -11.41 -12.74 -8.63
C SER A 277 -11.18 -13.20 -10.07
N TRP A 278 -10.41 -12.41 -10.82
CA TRP A 278 -10.01 -12.78 -12.17
C TRP A 278 -9.16 -14.06 -12.13
N LEU A 279 -8.16 -14.20 -11.26
CA LEU A 279 -7.30 -15.38 -11.18
C LEU A 279 -8.11 -16.65 -11.02
N ILE A 280 -8.98 -16.66 -10.01
CA ILE A 280 -9.79 -17.82 -9.62
C ILE A 280 -10.74 -18.17 -10.76
N MET A 281 -11.47 -17.20 -11.30
CA MET A 281 -12.39 -17.42 -12.41
C MET A 281 -11.69 -18.05 -13.62
N ASN A 282 -10.48 -17.58 -13.91
CA ASN A 282 -9.73 -18.05 -15.07
C ASN A 282 -9.06 -19.41 -14.87
N VAL A 283 -8.54 -19.68 -13.68
CA VAL A 283 -8.01 -20.99 -13.31
C VAL A 283 -9.14 -22.02 -13.34
N ALA A 284 -10.30 -21.70 -12.74
CA ALA A 284 -11.48 -22.57 -12.75
C ALA A 284 -11.93 -22.89 -14.18
N ARG A 285 -12.12 -21.86 -15.02
CA ARG A 285 -12.53 -22.06 -16.42
C ARG A 285 -11.55 -22.94 -17.21
N ARG A 286 -10.25 -22.81 -16.98
CA ARG A 286 -9.23 -23.63 -17.66
C ARG A 286 -9.25 -25.09 -17.22
N ILE A 287 -9.55 -25.33 -15.94
CA ILE A 287 -9.72 -26.68 -15.40
C ILE A 287 -10.98 -27.32 -16.02
N GLU A 288 -12.11 -26.60 -16.00
CA GLU A 288 -13.38 -27.05 -16.56
C GLU A 288 -13.28 -27.32 -18.07
N THR A 289 -12.62 -26.46 -18.83
CA THR A 289 -12.47 -26.61 -20.28
C THR A 289 -11.69 -27.88 -20.65
N ARG A 290 -10.74 -28.31 -19.80
CA ARG A 290 -9.95 -29.53 -20.04
C ARG A 290 -10.59 -30.79 -19.46
N GLU A 291 -11.62 -30.67 -18.63
CA GLU A 291 -12.25 -31.81 -17.97
C GLU A 291 -12.72 -32.92 -18.94
N PRO A 292 -13.33 -32.60 -20.10
CA PRO A 292 -13.73 -33.63 -21.07
C PRO A 292 -12.53 -34.39 -21.65
N ASP A 293 -11.48 -33.67 -22.03
CA ASP A 293 -10.25 -34.25 -22.58
C ASP A 293 -9.54 -35.15 -21.55
N LEU A 294 -9.55 -34.73 -20.28
CA LEU A 294 -9.04 -35.50 -19.15
C LEU A 294 -9.81 -36.81 -18.96
N LYS A 295 -11.14 -36.79 -19.04
CA LYS A 295 -11.97 -38.00 -18.93
C LYS A 295 -11.65 -38.99 -20.06
N LEU A 296 -11.61 -38.50 -21.30
CA LEU A 296 -11.25 -39.31 -22.47
C LEU A 296 -9.84 -39.90 -22.37
N ALA A 297 -8.87 -39.12 -21.88
CA ALA A 297 -7.49 -39.58 -21.73
C ALA A 297 -7.31 -40.60 -20.60
N ILE A 298 -8.10 -40.49 -19.52
CA ILE A 298 -8.13 -41.46 -18.42
C ILE A 298 -8.76 -42.78 -18.87
N GLU A 299 -9.82 -42.72 -19.67
CA GLU A 299 -10.50 -43.90 -20.23
C GLU A 299 -9.68 -44.58 -21.34
N SER A 300 -8.70 -43.88 -21.91
CA SER A 300 -7.79 -44.44 -22.91
C SER A 300 -6.72 -45.34 -22.27
N GLU A 301 -6.42 -46.47 -22.91
CA GLU A 301 -5.27 -47.33 -22.56
C GLU A 301 -3.92 -46.78 -23.05
N SER A 302 -3.88 -45.61 -23.71
CA SER A 302 -2.65 -45.01 -24.20
C SER A 302 -1.74 -44.56 -23.04
N PRO A 303 -0.51 -45.11 -22.93
CA PRO A 303 0.44 -44.69 -21.91
C PRO A 303 0.83 -43.21 -22.01
N GLU A 304 0.84 -42.65 -23.22
CA GLU A 304 1.15 -41.23 -23.46
C GLU A 304 0.05 -40.32 -22.94
N ALA A 305 -1.22 -40.69 -23.17
CA ALA A 305 -2.37 -39.92 -22.69
C ALA A 305 -2.42 -39.93 -21.15
N GLN A 306 -2.20 -41.09 -20.53
CA GLN A 306 -2.13 -41.22 -19.08
C GLN A 306 -0.98 -40.41 -18.47
N GLN A 307 0.20 -40.41 -19.12
CA GLN A 307 1.34 -39.61 -18.69
C GLN A 307 1.04 -38.10 -18.76
N GLN A 308 0.42 -37.64 -19.84
CA GLN A 308 0.04 -36.22 -20.00
C GLN A 308 -0.97 -35.78 -18.93
N VAL A 309 -1.97 -36.62 -18.63
CA VAL A 309 -2.94 -36.39 -17.55
C VAL A 309 -2.23 -36.29 -16.20
N SER A 310 -1.33 -37.22 -15.90
CA SER A 310 -0.57 -37.23 -14.65
C SER A 310 0.28 -35.96 -14.45
N VAL A 311 0.99 -35.54 -15.51
CA VAL A 311 1.77 -34.29 -15.50
C VAL A 311 0.87 -33.09 -15.26
N TRP A 312 -0.26 -32.99 -15.98
CA TRP A 312 -1.20 -31.89 -15.83
C TRP A 312 -1.82 -31.83 -14.42
N LEU A 313 -2.26 -32.97 -13.87
CA LEU A 313 -2.81 -33.06 -12.51
C LEU A 313 -1.79 -32.60 -11.48
N THR A 314 -0.54 -33.03 -11.64
CA THR A 314 0.56 -32.65 -10.74
C THR A 314 0.82 -31.15 -10.77
N LEU A 315 0.89 -30.55 -11.97
CA LEU A 315 1.09 -29.10 -12.13
C LEU A 315 -0.10 -28.30 -11.61
N THR A 316 -1.32 -28.76 -11.87
CA THR A 316 -2.55 -28.09 -11.41
C THR A 316 -2.66 -28.14 -9.89
N LYS A 317 -2.43 -29.30 -9.25
CA LYS A 317 -2.39 -29.42 -7.78
C LYS A 317 -1.33 -28.50 -7.17
N ARG A 318 -0.14 -28.43 -7.79
CA ARG A 318 0.94 -27.54 -7.33
C ARG A 318 0.54 -26.08 -7.41
N LEU A 319 -0.11 -25.66 -8.51
CA LEU A 319 -0.61 -24.30 -8.68
C LEU A 319 -1.68 -23.98 -7.63
N LEU A 320 -2.72 -24.81 -7.51
CA LEU A 320 -3.82 -24.60 -6.56
C LEU A 320 -3.30 -24.49 -5.12
N ARG A 321 -2.34 -25.34 -4.73
CA ARG A 321 -1.70 -25.27 -3.41
C ARG A 321 -0.97 -23.94 -3.18
N ARG A 322 -0.22 -23.45 -4.17
CA ARG A 322 0.45 -22.14 -4.06
C ARG A 322 -0.54 -20.98 -3.94
N LEU A 323 -1.65 -21.04 -4.70
CA LEU A 323 -2.70 -20.04 -4.63
C LEU A 323 -3.40 -20.06 -3.26
N ASP A 324 -3.72 -21.25 -2.76
CA ASP A 324 -4.34 -21.46 -1.45
C ASP A 324 -3.44 -20.98 -0.30
N GLU A 325 -2.15 -21.33 -0.31
CA GLU A 325 -1.17 -20.87 0.67
C GLU A 325 -1.10 -19.33 0.72
N LYS A 326 -1.05 -18.67 -0.45
CA LYS A 326 -0.96 -17.20 -0.54
C LYS A 326 -2.26 -16.52 -0.14
N PHE A 327 -3.40 -17.02 -0.61
CA PHE A 327 -4.71 -16.48 -0.25
C PHE A 327 -4.97 -16.64 1.25
N SER A 328 -4.69 -17.81 1.82
CA SER A 328 -4.81 -18.09 3.25
C SER A 328 -3.93 -17.16 4.09
N THR A 329 -2.70 -16.87 3.63
CA THR A 329 -1.81 -15.91 4.30
C THR A 329 -2.41 -14.51 4.30
N THR A 330 -2.90 -14.02 3.15
CA THR A 330 -3.57 -12.72 3.06
C THR A 330 -4.80 -12.64 3.96
N MET A 331 -5.62 -13.70 3.97
CA MET A 331 -6.82 -13.78 4.81
C MET A 331 -6.48 -13.81 6.30
N HIS A 332 -5.42 -14.51 6.69
CA HIS A 332 -4.98 -14.56 8.08
C HIS A 332 -4.47 -13.20 8.56
N ILE A 333 -3.66 -12.50 7.75
CA ILE A 333 -3.18 -11.14 8.06
C ILE A 333 -4.36 -10.19 8.23
N TRP A 334 -5.34 -10.25 7.32
CA TRP A 334 -6.55 -9.43 7.41
C TRP A 334 -7.39 -9.75 8.66
N SER A 335 -7.52 -11.03 8.99
CA SER A 335 -8.23 -11.46 10.20
C SER A 335 -7.55 -10.94 11.47
N ASN A 336 -6.22 -10.95 11.53
CA ASN A 336 -5.48 -10.42 12.68
C ASN A 336 -5.57 -8.89 12.76
N PHE A 337 -5.51 -8.22 11.61
CA PHE A 337 -5.70 -6.78 11.52
C PHE A 337 -7.08 -6.37 12.06
N SER A 338 -8.14 -7.08 11.63
CA SER A 338 -9.55 -6.78 11.92
C SER A 338 -10.11 -7.38 13.22
N ALA A 339 -9.32 -8.18 13.94
CA ALA A 339 -9.73 -8.75 15.21
C ALA A 339 -9.95 -7.67 16.28
N SER A 340 -10.75 -7.98 17.31
CA SER A 340 -10.82 -7.15 18.52
C SER A 340 -9.47 -7.17 19.23
N GLY A 341 -8.99 -6.00 19.67
CA GLY A 341 -7.62 -5.75 20.09
C GLY A 341 -6.61 -5.66 18.94
N GLY A 342 -7.06 -5.80 17.69
CA GLY A 342 -6.23 -5.74 16.50
C GLY A 342 -5.86 -4.31 16.09
N HIS A 343 -4.98 -4.20 15.09
CA HIS A 343 -4.48 -2.91 14.61
C HIS A 343 -5.60 -2.02 14.03
N ILE A 344 -6.74 -2.58 13.64
CA ILE A 344 -7.90 -1.83 13.16
C ILE A 344 -8.49 -0.90 14.22
N GLU A 345 -8.32 -1.20 15.51
CA GLU A 345 -8.84 -0.36 16.60
C GLU A 345 -8.19 1.02 16.63
N TYR A 346 -6.96 1.14 16.11
CA TYR A 346 -6.29 2.43 15.90
C TYR A 346 -7.10 3.41 15.03
N LEU A 347 -8.00 2.86 14.19
CA LEU A 347 -8.82 3.61 13.26
C LEU A 347 -10.25 3.84 13.78
N SER A 348 -10.61 3.23 14.92
CA SER A 348 -11.97 3.25 15.46
C SER A 348 -12.40 4.61 16.03
N GLU A 349 -11.43 5.43 16.45
CA GLU A 349 -11.66 6.77 17.02
C GLU A 349 -11.99 7.83 15.96
N MET A 350 -11.88 7.50 14.68
CA MET A 350 -12.13 8.45 13.60
C MET A 350 -13.62 8.54 13.22
N PRO A 351 -14.20 9.74 13.18
CA PRO A 351 -15.57 9.93 12.72
C PRO A 351 -15.67 9.66 11.21
N GLY A 352 -16.37 8.57 10.84
CA GLY A 352 -16.62 8.19 9.43
C GLY A 352 -15.87 6.93 8.98
N THR A 353 -14.80 6.54 9.67
CA THR A 353 -13.97 5.37 9.36
C THR A 353 -14.71 4.05 9.51
N ASN A 354 -15.59 3.97 10.51
CA ASN A 354 -16.47 2.82 10.68
C ASN A 354 -17.25 2.53 9.39
N LEU A 355 -17.62 3.53 8.58
CA LEU A 355 -18.41 3.29 7.39
C LEU A 355 -17.58 2.74 6.22
N GLN A 356 -16.44 3.37 5.88
CA GLN A 356 -15.58 2.88 4.80
C GLN A 356 -15.01 1.50 5.11
N LEU A 357 -14.58 1.29 6.35
CA LEU A 357 -14.04 0.02 6.82
C LEU A 357 -15.12 -1.06 6.78
N PHE A 358 -16.36 -0.75 7.16
CA PHE A 358 -17.50 -1.66 7.08
C PHE A 358 -17.83 -2.01 5.62
N VAL A 359 -17.76 -1.06 4.69
CA VAL A 359 -17.96 -1.34 3.25
C VAL A 359 -16.91 -2.28 2.69
N ILE A 360 -15.67 -2.20 3.16
CA ILE A 360 -14.55 -3.03 2.67
C ILE A 360 -14.58 -4.43 3.30
N THR A 361 -14.74 -4.50 4.62
CA THR A 361 -14.63 -5.75 5.41
C THR A 361 -15.89 -6.61 5.34
N THR A 362 -17.06 -5.98 5.45
CA THR A 362 -18.34 -6.66 5.68
C THR A 362 -18.79 -7.55 4.52
N PRO A 363 -18.62 -7.19 3.24
CA PRO A 363 -19.01 -8.08 2.14
C PRO A 363 -18.25 -9.40 2.18
N LEU A 364 -16.94 -9.32 2.47
CA LEU A 364 -16.07 -10.48 2.52
C LEU A 364 -16.38 -11.35 3.74
N VAL A 365 -16.55 -10.73 4.91
CA VAL A 365 -16.89 -11.43 6.16
C VAL A 365 -18.26 -12.09 6.07
N LEU A 366 -19.28 -11.41 5.54
CA LEU A 366 -20.61 -11.98 5.38
C LEU A 366 -20.65 -13.11 4.35
N ALA A 367 -19.95 -12.97 3.22
CA ALA A 367 -19.82 -14.04 2.26
C ALA A 367 -19.12 -15.26 2.88
N LEU A 368 -18.00 -15.06 3.58
CA LEU A 368 -17.28 -16.15 4.23
C LEU A 368 -18.13 -16.84 5.32
N GLN A 369 -18.80 -16.07 6.18
CA GLN A 369 -19.69 -16.62 7.21
C GLN A 369 -20.83 -17.42 6.59
N TYR A 370 -21.44 -16.91 5.52
CA TYR A 370 -22.56 -17.60 4.87
C TYR A 370 -22.12 -18.89 4.16
N PHE A 371 -21.00 -18.86 3.43
CA PHE A 371 -20.51 -20.03 2.69
C PHE A 371 -19.75 -21.04 3.57
N GLY A 372 -19.28 -20.63 4.74
CA GLY A 372 -18.68 -21.51 5.75
C GLY A 372 -19.65 -22.08 6.79
N ALA A 373 -20.92 -21.66 6.79
CA ALA A 373 -21.90 -22.13 7.77
C ALA A 373 -22.49 -23.50 7.40
N ASP A 374 -22.56 -24.42 8.37
CA ASP A 374 -23.14 -25.77 8.16
C ASP A 374 -24.64 -25.77 7.81
N LYS A 375 -25.35 -24.66 8.07
CA LYS A 375 -26.78 -24.52 7.76
C LYS A 375 -26.99 -23.57 6.59
N ASP A 376 -27.79 -23.99 5.62
CA ASP A 376 -28.24 -23.15 4.52
C ASP A 376 -29.19 -22.08 5.06
N ILE A 377 -28.76 -20.82 5.02
CA ILE A 377 -29.59 -19.66 5.40
C ILE A 377 -30.42 -19.18 4.19
N PHE A 378 -29.89 -19.37 2.97
CA PHE A 378 -30.56 -19.04 1.71
C PHE A 378 -30.65 -20.28 0.83
N SER A 379 -31.62 -20.28 -0.10
CA SER A 379 -31.97 -21.43 -0.92
C SER A 379 -31.12 -21.60 -2.19
N PHE A 380 -29.98 -20.93 -2.30
CA PHE A 380 -29.12 -21.01 -3.49
C PHE A 380 -27.90 -21.89 -3.26
N GLU A 381 -27.52 -22.61 -4.32
CA GLU A 381 -26.44 -23.60 -4.30
C GLU A 381 -25.10 -22.98 -3.92
N ARG A 382 -24.40 -23.55 -2.94
CA ARG A 382 -23.11 -23.04 -2.45
C ARG A 382 -21.96 -23.55 -3.31
N ASN A 383 -21.55 -22.74 -4.29
CA ASN A 383 -20.39 -23.02 -5.12
C ASN A 383 -19.55 -21.75 -5.36
N ALA A 384 -18.34 -21.90 -5.90
CA ALA A 384 -17.40 -20.79 -6.11
C ALA A 384 -18.01 -19.63 -6.93
N LYS A 385 -18.87 -19.96 -7.91
CA LYS A 385 -19.57 -18.95 -8.73
C LYS A 385 -20.53 -18.12 -7.89
N THR A 386 -21.38 -18.78 -7.09
CA THR A 386 -22.31 -18.07 -6.19
C THR A 386 -21.58 -17.30 -5.09
N PHE A 387 -20.41 -17.76 -4.63
CA PHE A 387 -19.56 -17.02 -3.68
C PHE A 387 -19.09 -15.69 -4.28
N GLY A 388 -18.53 -15.73 -5.49
CA GLY A 388 -18.13 -14.52 -6.21
C GLY A 388 -19.30 -13.57 -6.45
N ILE A 389 -20.46 -14.09 -6.87
CA ILE A 389 -21.67 -13.28 -7.07
C ILE A 389 -22.13 -12.63 -5.76
N ALA A 390 -22.14 -13.39 -4.66
CA ALA A 390 -22.55 -12.88 -3.35
C ALA A 390 -21.64 -11.75 -2.87
N ILE A 391 -20.32 -11.89 -3.04
CA ILE A 391 -19.36 -10.82 -2.74
C ILE A 391 -19.65 -9.58 -3.58
N CYS A 392 -19.81 -9.71 -4.90
CA CYS A 392 -20.10 -8.58 -5.78
C CYS A 392 -21.41 -7.85 -5.40
N VAL A 393 -22.47 -8.60 -5.07
CA VAL A 393 -23.75 -8.04 -4.62
C VAL A 393 -23.58 -7.31 -3.29
N LEU A 394 -22.93 -7.94 -2.32
CA LEU A 394 -22.70 -7.34 -1.00
C LEU A 394 -21.85 -6.06 -1.09
N PHE A 395 -20.79 -6.05 -1.90
CA PHE A 395 -19.98 -4.86 -2.15
C PHE A 395 -20.81 -3.75 -2.79
N SER A 396 -21.64 -4.07 -3.78
CA SER A 396 -22.49 -3.09 -4.47
C SER A 396 -23.50 -2.47 -3.51
N VAL A 397 -24.21 -3.30 -2.74
CA VAL A 397 -25.22 -2.86 -1.77
C VAL A 397 -24.59 -2.00 -0.68
N LEU A 398 -23.46 -2.44 -0.10
CA LEU A 398 -22.79 -1.70 0.96
C LEU A 398 -22.17 -0.40 0.45
N SER A 399 -21.65 -0.36 -0.78
CA SER A 399 -21.14 0.86 -1.40
C SER A 399 -22.25 1.89 -1.63
N VAL A 400 -23.42 1.47 -2.13
CA VAL A 400 -24.59 2.35 -2.29
C VAL A 400 -25.06 2.87 -0.93
N LEU A 401 -25.14 1.99 0.07
CA LEU A 401 -25.54 2.36 1.43
C LEU A 401 -24.58 3.41 2.02
N ALA A 402 -23.27 3.20 1.86
CA ALA A 402 -22.28 4.16 2.36
C ALA A 402 -22.29 5.48 1.60
N TYR A 403 -22.51 5.46 0.29
CA TYR A 403 -22.71 6.68 -0.49
C TYR A 403 -23.91 7.48 0.03
N VAL A 404 -25.05 6.81 0.27
CA VAL A 404 -26.26 7.46 0.83
C VAL A 404 -25.98 8.04 2.21
N LEU A 405 -25.30 7.29 3.08
CA LEU A 405 -24.93 7.76 4.43
C LEU A 405 -23.96 8.94 4.38
N ASN A 406 -23.01 8.94 3.45
CA ASN A 406 -22.10 10.07 3.22
C ASN A 406 -22.85 11.31 2.70
N LEU A 407 -23.78 11.14 1.76
CA LEU A 407 -24.62 12.22 1.26
C LEU A 407 -25.47 12.83 2.38
N LEU A 408 -26.06 12.00 3.23
CA LEU A 408 -26.80 12.43 4.42
C LEU A 408 -25.91 13.17 5.42
N ASN A 409 -24.69 12.67 5.67
CA ASN A 409 -23.73 13.33 6.55
C ASN A 409 -23.24 14.68 5.98
N HIS A 410 -23.06 14.77 4.67
CA HIS A 410 -22.72 16.03 4.00
C HIS A 410 -23.86 17.04 4.11
N GLY A 411 -25.09 16.64 3.80
CA GLY A 411 -26.28 17.49 3.97
C GLY A 411 -26.47 17.96 5.42
N ARG A 412 -26.20 17.08 6.39
CA ARG A 412 -26.23 17.42 7.82
C ARG A 412 -25.17 18.46 8.18
N ARG A 413 -23.95 18.34 7.66
CA ARG A 413 -22.87 19.32 7.87
C ARG A 413 -23.26 20.70 7.33
N GLU A 414 -23.86 20.77 6.14
CA GLU A 414 -24.30 22.05 5.59
C GLU A 414 -25.50 22.66 6.29
N LEU A 415 -26.41 21.84 6.82
CA LEU A 415 -27.46 22.33 7.69
C LEU A 415 -26.89 22.94 8.98
N TYR A 416 -25.92 22.27 9.61
CA TYR A 416 -25.25 22.82 10.80
C TYR A 416 -24.46 24.09 10.50
N ARG A 417 -23.82 24.19 9.32
CA ARG A 417 -23.12 25.40 8.88
C ARG A 417 -24.08 26.57 8.71
N LYS A 418 -25.24 26.34 8.08
CA LYS A 418 -26.30 27.37 7.93
C LYS A 418 -26.87 27.82 9.27
N LEU A 419 -27.24 26.89 10.15
CA LEU A 419 -27.77 27.20 11.49
C LEU A 419 -26.76 27.93 12.36
N ARG A 420 -25.46 27.69 12.17
CA ARG A 420 -24.38 28.41 12.85
C ARG A 420 -24.27 29.86 12.36
N LEU A 421 -24.34 30.08 11.05
CA LEU A 421 -24.31 31.42 10.46
C LEU A 421 -25.53 32.25 10.89
N GLU A 422 -26.74 31.68 10.89
CA GLU A 422 -27.95 32.35 11.39
C GLU A 422 -27.86 32.69 12.88
N ARG A 423 -27.22 31.84 13.69
CA ARG A 423 -26.97 32.12 15.11
C ARG A 423 -25.96 33.25 15.29
N GLU A 424 -24.94 33.34 14.44
CA GLU A 424 -23.94 34.41 14.49
C GLU A 424 -24.53 35.75 14.01
N GLU A 425 -25.46 35.74 13.05
CA GLU A 425 -26.21 36.94 12.63
C GLU A 425 -27.21 37.45 13.69
N MET A 426 -27.82 36.57 14.50
CA MET A 426 -28.73 36.98 15.59
C MET A 426 -28.02 37.56 16.83
N VAL A 427 -26.70 37.41 16.92
CA VAL A 427 -25.88 37.90 18.06
C VAL A 427 -25.22 39.26 17.72
N ILE A 428 -25.33 39.71 16.48
CA ILE A 428 -24.95 41.06 16.01
C ILE A 428 -26.20 41.94 16.06
#